data_AF-A0A380P811-F1
#
_entry.id   AF-A0A380P811-F1
#
_cell.length_a   1.000
_cell.length_b   1.000
_cell.length_c   1.000
_cell.angle_alpha   90.00
_cell.angle_beta   90.00
_cell.angle_gamma   90.00
#
_symmetry.space_group_name_H-M   'P 1'
#
loop_
_entity.id
_entity.type
_entity.pdbx_description
1 polymer ?
#
loop_
_entity_poly.entity_id
_entity_poly.type
_entity_poly.pdbx_seq_one_letter_code
_entity_poly.pdbx_strand_id
1 'polypeptide(L)' 'MIAAIGATKYNTVKTPANFNNEIGVPTTILAMDEQTELLVLEMGMDHPGDLDKLSKLVHPDIAV' A
#
# COMPACT_ATOMS: atom_id res chain seq x y z
N MET A 1 7.00 -6.28 -7.86
CA MET A 1 8.11 -5.73 -8.67
C MET A 1 8.45 -4.29 -8.28
N ILE A 2 7.48 -3.37 -8.29
CA ILE A 2 7.68 -1.94 -7.93
C ILE A 2 8.45 -1.78 -6.61
N ALA A 3 7.98 -2.41 -5.53
CA ALA A 3 8.65 -2.34 -4.23
C ALA A 3 10.10 -2.87 -4.26
N ALA A 4 10.39 -3.91 -5.04
CA ALA A 4 11.74 -4.47 -5.12
C ALA A 4 12.70 -3.52 -5.86
N ILE A 5 12.21 -2.81 -6.88
CA ILE A 5 12.98 -1.78 -7.59
C ILE A 5 13.15 -0.54 -6.71
N GLY A 6 12.07 -0.07 -6.07
CA GLY A 6 12.10 1.07 -5.15
C GLY A 6 13.08 0.87 -3.99
N ALA A 7 13.15 -0.35 -3.44
CA ALA A 7 14.07 -0.71 -2.36
C ALA A 7 15.55 -0.63 -2.75
N THR A 8 15.90 -0.51 -4.04
CA THR A 8 17.29 -0.26 -4.46
C THR A 8 17.78 1.15 -4.13
N LYS A 9 16.86 2.07 -3.82
CA LYS A 9 17.17 3.49 -3.59
C LYS A 9 16.49 4.08 -2.34
N TYR A 10 15.32 3.60 -1.96
CA TYR A 10 14.49 4.15 -0.88
C TYR A 10 14.23 3.11 0.21
N ASN A 11 14.09 3.54 1.47
CA ASN A 11 13.54 2.68 2.50
C ASN A 11 12.07 2.37 2.19
N THR A 12 11.81 1.17 1.68
CA THR A 12 10.56 0.82 1.03
C THR A 12 9.77 -0.18 1.87
N VAL A 13 8.54 0.19 2.24
CA VAL A 13 7.54 -0.71 2.83
C VAL A 13 6.53 -1.12 1.76
N LYS A 14 6.04 -2.35 1.83
CA LYS A 14 5.01 -2.86 0.92
C LYS A 14 3.96 -3.68 1.66
N THR A 15 2.78 -3.81 1.07
CA THR A 15 1.74 -4.74 1.55
C THR A 15 2.32 -6.15 1.76
N PRO A 16 2.24 -6.72 2.97
CA PRO A 16 2.67 -8.09 3.23
C PRO A 16 1.61 -9.08 2.75
N ALA A 17 2.03 -10.15 2.08
CA ALA A 17 1.15 -11.23 1.63
C ALA A 17 -0.14 -10.71 0.97
N ASN A 18 -1.32 -11.07 1.49
CA ASN A 18 -2.64 -10.72 0.96
C ASN A 18 -3.35 -9.63 1.78
N PHE A 19 -2.60 -8.73 2.44
CA PHE A 19 -3.15 -7.68 3.30
C PHE A 19 -3.60 -6.46 2.47
N ASN A 20 -4.35 -6.71 1.40
CA ASN A 20 -4.71 -5.74 0.38
C ASN A 20 -6.16 -5.22 0.49
N ASN A 21 -6.86 -5.54 1.59
CA ASN A 21 -8.26 -5.17 1.81
C ASN A 21 -8.41 -4.02 2.84
N GLU A 22 -9.65 -3.74 3.25
CA GLU A 22 -10.01 -2.66 4.17
C GLU A 22 -9.42 -2.76 5.58
N ILE A 23 -8.88 -3.93 5.96
CA ILE A 23 -8.19 -4.15 7.23
C ILE A 23 -6.67 -4.19 7.01
N GLY A 24 -6.23 -4.90 5.96
CA GLY A 24 -4.81 -5.12 5.68
C GLY A 24 -4.09 -3.84 5.24
N VAL A 25 -4.74 -2.99 4.47
CA VAL A 25 -4.16 -1.72 3.99
C VAL A 25 -3.87 -0.78 5.17
N PRO A 26 -4.83 -0.44 6.05
CA PRO A 26 -4.55 0.35 7.25
C PRO A 26 -3.48 -0.27 8.14
N THR A 27 -3.49 -1.59 8.30
CA THR A 27 -2.48 -2.30 9.10
C THR A 27 -1.07 -2.11 8.53
N THR A 28 -0.93 -2.18 7.20
CA THR A 28 0.34 -1.94 6.51
C THR A 28 0.83 -0.51 6.72
N ILE A 29 -0.07 0.47 6.62
CA ILE A 29 0.25 1.89 6.83
C ILE A 29 0.71 2.14 8.27
N LEU A 30 -0.03 1.61 9.25
CA LEU A 30 0.29 1.78 10.67
C LEU A 30 1.56 1.04 11.11
N ALA A 31 2.03 0.07 10.34
CA ALA A 31 3.27 -0.66 10.59
C ALA A 31 4.52 0.06 10.04
N MET A 32 4.35 1.16 9.29
CA MET A 32 5.47 1.98 8.82
C MET A 32 6.18 2.66 9.98
N ASP A 33 7.48 2.89 9.80
CA ASP A 33 8.27 3.74 10.68
C ASP A 33 8.53 5.12 10.04
N GLU A 34 9.08 6.04 10.82
CA GLU A 34 9.45 7.38 10.36
C GLU A 34 10.54 7.39 9.28
N GLN A 35 11.23 6.26 9.07
CA GLN A 35 12.27 6.13 8.07
C GLN A 35 11.70 5.70 6.72
N THR A 36 10.42 5.35 6.62
CA THR A 36 9.82 4.86 5.37
C THR A 36 9.72 5.99 4.35
N GLU A 37 10.41 5.84 3.22
CA GLU A 37 10.48 6.83 2.14
C GLU A 37 9.55 6.47 0.96
N LEU A 38 9.23 5.19 0.80
CA LEU A 38 8.35 4.70 -0.25
C LEU A 38 7.40 3.64 0.32
N LEU A 39 6.10 3.86 0.17
CA LEU A 39 5.07 2.88 0.48
C LEU A 39 4.45 2.33 -0.80
N VAL A 40 4.48 1.01 -0.97
CA VAL A 40 3.83 0.32 -2.10
C VAL A 40 2.66 -0.52 -1.59
N LEU A 41 1.45 -0.02 -1.78
CA LEU A 41 0.23 -0.71 -1.38
C LEU A 41 -0.33 -1.52 -2.55
N GLU A 42 -0.63 -2.79 -2.28
CA GLU A 42 -1.56 -3.56 -3.10
C GLU A 42 -2.99 -3.34 -2.57
N MET A 43 -3.93 -3.03 -3.46
CA MET A 43 -5.33 -2.82 -3.10
C MET A 43 -6.20 -3.81 -3.89
N GLY A 44 -6.83 -4.73 -3.17
CA GLY A 44 -7.78 -5.69 -3.70
C GLY A 44 -9.21 -5.15 -3.67
N MET A 45 -10.11 -5.82 -4.40
CA MET A 45 -11.55 -5.58 -4.34
C MET A 45 -12.31 -6.88 -4.51
N ASP A 46 -13.28 -7.11 -3.64
CA ASP A 46 -14.24 -8.21 -3.77
C ASP A 46 -15.60 -7.68 -4.24
N HIS A 47 -15.95 -6.45 -3.86
CA HIS A 47 -17.22 -5.82 -4.20
C HIS A 47 -17.03 -4.50 -4.95
N PRO A 48 -18.01 -4.11 -5.78
CA PRO A 48 -18.03 -2.78 -6.38
C PRO A 48 -17.87 -1.68 -5.33
N GLY A 49 -16.91 -0.78 -5.55
CA GLY A 49 -16.63 0.37 -4.68
C GLY A 49 -15.53 0.16 -3.65
N ASP A 50 -14.96 -1.03 -3.49
CA ASP A 50 -13.88 -1.25 -2.51
C ASP A 50 -12.60 -0.50 -2.88
N LEU A 51 -12.21 -0.51 -4.17
CA LEU A 51 -11.09 0.31 -4.63
C LEU A 51 -11.32 1.81 -4.42
N ASP A 52 -12.55 2.31 -4.56
CA ASP A 52 -12.86 3.73 -4.32
C ASP A 52 -12.67 4.09 -2.84
N LYS A 53 -13.12 3.23 -1.92
CA LYS A 53 -12.90 3.40 -0.48
C LYS A 53 -11.42 3.35 -0.12
N LEU A 54 -10.69 2.36 -0.61
CA LEU A 54 -9.27 2.20 -0.35
C LEU A 54 -8.47 3.38 -0.93
N SER A 55 -8.75 3.78 -2.16
CA SER A 55 -8.09 4.93 -2.80
C SER A 55 -8.32 6.24 -2.04
N LYS A 56 -9.53 6.44 -1.50
CA LYS A 56 -9.86 7.59 -0.63
C LYS A 56 -9.20 7.51 0.74
N LEU A 57 -8.90 6.32 1.25
CA LEU A 57 -8.19 6.14 2.51
C LEU A 57 -6.70 6.41 2.35
N VAL A 58 -6.09 5.92 1.27
CA VAL A 58 -4.63 5.94 1.09
C VAL A 58 -4.11 7.17 0.37
N HIS A 59 -4.95 7.86 -0.41
CA HIS A 59 -4.57 9.03 -1.22
C HIS A 59 -3.27 8.82 -2.00
N PRO A 60 -3.24 7.90 -2.99
CA PRO A 60 -1.98 7.49 -3.61
C PRO A 60 -1.39 8.62 -4.48
N ASP A 61 -0.09 8.87 -4.34
CA ASP A 61 0.64 9.77 -5.25
C ASP A 61 0.68 9.23 -6.69
N ILE A 62 0.74 7.89 -6.82
CA ILE A 62 0.79 7.16 -8.09
C ILE A 62 -0.10 5.90 -7.96
N ALA A 63 -0.94 5.67 -8.97
CA ALA A 63 -1.73 4.45 -9.14
C ALA A 63 -1.38 3.77 -10.49
N VAL A 64 -1.37 2.44 -10.52
CA VAL A 64 -0.97 1.60 -11.69
C VAL A 64 -2.02 0.52 -11.92
#